data_AF-H1VIV1-F1
#
_entry.id   AF-H1VIV1-F1
#
_cell.length_a   1.000
_cell.length_b   1.000
_cell.length_c   1.000
_cell.angle_alpha   90.00
_cell.angle_beta   90.00
_cell.angle_gamma   90.00
#
_symmetry.space_group_name_H-M   'P 1'
#
loop_
_entity.id
_entity.type
_entity.pdbx_description
1 polymer ?
#
loop_
_entity_poly.entity_id
_entity_poly.type
_entity_poly.pdbx_seq_one_letter_code
_entity_poly.pdbx_strand_id
1 'polypeptide(L)'
;MFGLFSGQRKAPQRVSTDRVVPVGFFDDTVIFRTFVLYTLFVFDDVLDAAKLRGSLESVVSRPGWDKLGARLRRNDRGELEHHIPQKFSRDRPAIGYDHVDLNDVAIEDHPSASRIPRPPSDGRPAVVGDPNELDDLIHGPRIPKGLDDYLYEDQPELGLRIVSFKNSTVVVLHWIHLAIDAVGMRSLMQAWMLALQGRHEAIPKPLAAEQYALEDVGKAPKETHVLADRLLSMPGLISWVVRNAYGLAFCKKEHRMVCMPAAYLEKLREKALVELAAAAEAASEGRKDSPFTLRDW
;
A
#
# COMPACT_ATOMS: atom_id res chain seq x y z
N MET A 1 -2.91 -33.97 21.11
CA MET A 1 -1.87 -33.28 21.91
C MET A 1 -1.64 -31.93 21.26
N PHE A 2 -2.24 -30.87 21.79
CA PHE A 2 -2.07 -29.51 21.28
C PHE A 2 -0.78 -28.94 21.85
N GLY A 3 0.21 -28.69 20.99
CA GLY A 3 1.47 -28.05 21.36
C GLY A 3 1.25 -26.56 21.65
N LEU A 4 0.96 -26.24 22.91
CA LEU A 4 0.84 -24.88 23.43
C LEU A 4 2.21 -24.39 23.94
N PHE A 5 3.19 -24.21 23.05
CA PHE A 5 4.42 -23.46 23.35
C PHE A 5 5.01 -22.83 22.08
N SER A 6 4.32 -21.85 21.47
CA SER A 6 5.03 -20.86 20.66
C SER A 6 5.64 -19.86 21.63
N GLY A 7 6.97 -19.87 21.79
CA GLY A 7 7.66 -18.84 22.57
C GLY A 7 7.27 -17.45 22.08
N GLN A 8 7.01 -16.51 23.01
CA GLN A 8 6.74 -15.12 22.65
C GLN A 8 7.90 -14.60 21.77
N ARG A 9 7.58 -14.09 20.57
CA ARG A 9 8.58 -13.45 19.70
C ARG A 9 9.20 -12.30 20.49
N LYS A 10 10.53 -12.33 20.63
CA LYS A 10 11.27 -11.29 21.37
C LYS A 10 11.52 -10.12 20.43
N ALA A 11 11.10 -8.91 20.84
CA ALA A 11 11.40 -7.70 20.09
C ALA A 11 12.92 -7.47 20.01
N PRO A 12 13.44 -6.98 18.86
CA PRO A 12 14.85 -6.61 18.75
C PRO A 12 15.19 -5.52 19.76
N GLN A 13 16.45 -5.51 20.22
CA GLN A 13 16.93 -4.47 21.13
C GLN A 13 16.82 -3.10 20.47
N ARG A 14 16.43 -2.10 21.26
CA ARG A 14 16.48 -0.69 20.83
C ARG A 14 17.95 -0.29 20.70
N VAL A 15 18.27 0.45 19.64
CA VAL A 15 19.61 0.98 19.42
C VAL A 15 19.62 2.43 19.86
N SER A 16 20.48 2.79 20.81
CA SER A 16 20.47 4.11 21.47
C SER A 16 20.82 5.28 20.55
N THR A 17 21.46 5.02 19.41
CA THR A 17 21.77 6.03 18.40
C THR A 17 20.59 6.31 17.46
N ASP A 18 19.52 5.52 17.54
CA ASP A 18 18.37 5.74 16.66
C ASP A 18 17.65 7.03 17.03
N ARG A 19 17.21 7.72 15.99
CA ARG A 19 16.29 8.83 16.11
C ARG A 19 14.89 8.26 16.24
N VAL A 20 14.27 8.47 17.40
CA VAL A 20 12.95 7.93 17.72
C VAL A 20 11.89 8.99 17.48
N VAL A 21 10.88 8.64 16.68
CA VAL A 21 9.76 9.51 16.33
C VAL A 21 8.45 8.75 16.57
N PRO A 22 7.45 9.34 17.24
CA PRO A 22 6.15 8.68 17.42
C PRO A 22 5.42 8.50 16.08
N VAL A 23 4.62 7.44 15.95
CA VAL A 23 3.70 7.31 14.81
C VAL A 23 2.57 8.33 14.96
N GLY A 24 2.24 9.04 13.88
CA GLY A 24 1.23 10.09 13.88
C GLY A 24 -0.18 9.54 14.12
N PHE A 25 -1.08 10.35 14.69
CA PHE A 25 -2.45 9.92 15.05
C PHE A 25 -3.25 9.35 13.87
N PHE A 26 -3.13 9.94 12.69
CA PHE A 26 -3.84 9.45 11.49
C PHE A 26 -3.15 8.24 10.85
N ASP A 27 -1.89 7.99 11.21
CA ASP A 27 -1.10 6.86 10.73
C ASP A 27 -1.26 5.63 11.65
N ASP A 28 -1.40 5.81 12.97
CA ASP A 28 -1.66 4.74 13.95
C ASP A 28 -3.15 4.37 14.05
N THR A 29 -3.76 4.08 12.90
CA THR A 29 -5.10 3.50 12.84
C THR A 29 -5.03 1.99 12.76
N VAL A 30 -6.08 1.30 13.22
CA VAL A 30 -6.17 -0.18 13.11
C VAL A 30 -5.96 -0.63 11.66
N ILE A 31 -6.51 0.11 10.71
CA ILE A 31 -6.39 -0.14 9.27
C ILE A 31 -4.90 0.00 8.84
N PHE A 32 -4.27 1.15 9.07
CA PHE A 32 -2.94 1.40 8.52
C PHE A 32 -1.81 0.62 9.20
N ARG A 33 -2.01 0.22 10.47
CA ARG A 33 -1.05 -0.66 11.15
C ARG A 33 -1.20 -2.14 10.80
N THR A 34 -2.26 -2.55 10.10
CA THR A 34 -2.48 -3.97 9.75
C THR A 34 -2.21 -4.29 8.29
N PHE A 35 -2.25 -3.31 7.39
CA PHE A 35 -1.99 -3.52 5.98
C PHE A 35 -0.52 -3.38 5.62
N VAL A 36 0.03 -4.43 5.02
CA VAL A 36 1.23 -4.35 4.19
C VAL A 36 0.78 -4.26 2.75
N LEU A 37 1.22 -3.20 2.07
CA LEU A 37 0.96 -3.01 0.65
C LEU A 37 2.10 -3.59 -0.16
N TYR A 38 1.74 -4.17 -1.30
CA TYR A 38 2.67 -4.67 -2.31
C TYR A 38 2.26 -4.10 -3.65
N THR A 39 3.19 -3.43 -4.32
CA THR A 39 2.99 -2.92 -5.67
C THR A 39 3.93 -3.65 -6.60
N LEU A 40 3.36 -4.46 -7.49
CA LEU A 40 4.09 -5.22 -8.50
C LEU A 40 4.11 -4.45 -9.82
N PHE A 41 5.31 -4.29 -10.37
CA PHE A 41 5.58 -3.72 -11.68
C PHE A 41 6.22 -4.80 -12.56
N VAL A 42 5.84 -4.83 -13.83
CA VAL A 42 6.38 -5.75 -14.83
C VAL A 42 7.03 -4.91 -15.92
N PHE A 43 8.26 -5.26 -16.25
CA PHE A 43 9.04 -4.64 -17.32
C PHE A 43 9.40 -5.71 -18.33
N ASP A 44 9.11 -5.44 -19.60
CA ASP A 44 9.47 -6.33 -20.72
C ASP A 44 10.98 -6.33 -21.00
N ASP A 45 11.74 -5.48 -20.30
CA ASP A 45 13.20 -5.40 -20.36
C ASP A 45 13.87 -6.07 -19.13
N VAL A 46 15.09 -6.57 -19.34
CA VAL A 46 15.96 -7.05 -18.26
C VAL A 46 16.69 -5.85 -17.63
N LEU A 47 16.26 -5.45 -16.43
CA LEU A 47 16.76 -4.28 -15.71
C LEU A 47 17.94 -4.64 -14.80
N ASP A 48 18.82 -3.67 -14.56
CA ASP A 48 19.93 -3.81 -13.61
C ASP A 48 19.42 -3.71 -12.15
N ALA A 49 19.36 -4.86 -11.48
CA ALA A 49 18.89 -4.97 -10.10
C ALA A 49 19.73 -4.15 -9.10
N ALA A 50 21.05 -4.10 -9.29
CA ALA A 50 21.94 -3.36 -8.41
C ALA A 50 21.74 -1.84 -8.55
N LYS A 51 21.50 -1.37 -9.78
CA LYS A 51 21.17 0.04 -10.05
C LYS A 51 19.82 0.42 -9.45
N LEU A 52 18.80 -0.44 -9.58
CA LEU A 52 17.48 -0.22 -8.98
C LEU A 52 17.59 -0.12 -7.45
N ARG A 53 18.26 -1.10 -6.82
CA ARG A 53 18.50 -1.12 -5.38
C ARG A 53 19.27 0.12 -4.91
N GLY A 54 20.45 0.36 -5.47
CA GLY A 54 21.34 1.43 -5.00
C GLY A 54 20.76 2.82 -5.17
N SER A 55 19.99 3.06 -6.25
CA SER A 55 19.29 4.33 -6.43
C SER A 55 18.17 4.53 -5.41
N LEU A 56 17.40 3.49 -5.06
CA LEU A 56 16.37 3.59 -4.02
C LEU A 56 16.98 3.80 -2.62
N GLU A 57 18.03 3.04 -2.28
CA GLU A 57 18.82 3.24 -1.05
C GLU A 57 19.35 4.68 -0.96
N SER A 58 19.79 5.27 -2.07
CA SER A 58 20.28 6.66 -2.11
C SER A 58 19.18 7.71 -1.88
N VAL A 59 17.92 7.39 -2.19
CA VAL A 59 16.77 8.25 -1.88
C VAL A 59 16.45 8.15 -0.40
N VAL A 60 16.28 6.92 0.10
CA VAL A 60 15.92 6.67 1.51
C VAL A 60 17.00 7.17 2.46
N SER A 61 18.27 7.19 2.05
CA SER A 61 19.36 7.72 2.89
C SER A 61 19.35 9.25 3.06
N ARG A 62 18.39 9.97 2.48
CA ARG A 62 18.29 11.44 2.57
C ARG A 62 17.46 11.88 3.78
N PRO A 63 17.74 13.07 4.35
CA PRO A 63 16.92 13.62 5.41
C PRO A 63 15.44 13.69 5.04
N GLY A 64 14.57 13.21 5.93
CA GLY A 64 13.11 13.13 5.74
C GLY A 64 12.69 11.83 5.08
N TRP A 65 13.37 11.41 4.02
CA TRP A 65 13.15 10.12 3.36
C TRP A 65 13.60 8.93 4.23
N ASP A 66 14.57 9.15 5.12
CA ASP A 66 15.11 8.16 6.06
C ASP A 66 14.09 7.58 7.01
N LYS A 67 12.94 8.24 7.20
CA LYS A 67 11.78 7.68 7.89
C LYS A 67 11.29 6.37 7.25
N LEU A 68 11.38 6.21 5.92
CA LEU A 68 11.01 4.97 5.23
C LEU A 68 11.94 3.79 5.55
N GLY A 69 13.14 4.08 6.03
CA GLY A 69 14.08 3.10 6.55
C GLY A 69 13.95 2.88 8.06
N ALA A 70 12.92 3.44 8.71
CA ALA A 70 12.70 3.24 10.13
C ALA A 70 12.37 1.78 10.46
N ARG A 71 12.59 1.43 11.73
CA ARG A 71 12.23 0.14 12.32
C ARG A 71 11.10 0.38 13.30
N LEU A 72 9.98 -0.30 13.11
CA LEU A 72 8.85 -0.15 14.02
C LEU A 72 9.14 -0.80 15.36
N ARG A 73 8.79 -0.09 16.44
CA ARG A 73 8.85 -0.59 17.81
C ARG A 73 7.62 -0.17 18.58
N ARG A 74 7.40 -0.85 19.70
CA ARG A 74 6.48 -0.40 20.74
C ARG A 74 7.25 0.25 21.87
N ASN A 75 6.75 1.38 22.34
CA ASN A 75 7.21 2.00 23.56
C ASN A 75 6.65 1.28 24.80
N ASP A 76 7.00 1.77 25.99
CA ASP A 76 6.62 1.12 27.25
C ASP A 76 5.11 1.27 27.56
N ARG A 77 4.43 2.16 26.84
CA ARG A 77 2.97 2.34 26.84
C ARG A 77 2.26 1.51 25.78
N GLY A 78 3.02 0.79 24.93
CA GLY A 78 2.50 -0.01 23.84
C GLY A 78 2.23 0.76 22.55
N GLU A 79 2.54 2.05 22.50
CA GLU A 79 2.36 2.92 21.33
C GLU A 79 3.46 2.67 20.29
N LEU A 80 3.16 2.87 19.01
CA LEU A 80 4.13 2.65 17.93
C LEU A 80 5.10 3.83 17.77
N GLU A 81 6.35 3.50 17.51
CA GLU A 81 7.43 4.44 17.23
C GLU A 81 8.22 4.02 15.99
N HIS A 82 8.61 5.02 15.19
CA HIS A 82 9.62 4.90 14.14
C HIS A 82 11.01 5.03 14.76
N HIS A 83 11.81 3.97 14.72
CA HIS A 83 13.22 4.00 15.16
C HIS A 83 14.10 4.13 13.91
N ILE A 84 14.54 5.34 13.61
CA ILE A 84 15.31 5.67 12.40
C ILE A 84 16.81 5.53 12.71
N PRO A 85 17.53 4.60 12.06
CA PRO A 85 18.98 4.49 12.22
C PRO A 85 19.68 5.80 11.85
N GLN A 86 20.59 6.29 12.71
CA GLN A 86 21.39 7.49 12.40
C GLN A 86 22.23 7.32 11.12
N LYS A 87 22.65 6.08 10.85
CA LYS A 87 23.31 5.66 9.61
C LYS A 87 22.82 4.27 9.25
N PHE A 88 22.48 4.07 7.98
CA PHE A 88 22.19 2.74 7.46
C PHE A 88 23.48 1.93 7.27
N SER A 89 23.39 0.63 7.53
CA SER A 89 24.51 -0.31 7.44
C SER A 89 24.08 -1.58 6.72
N ARG A 90 24.98 -2.55 6.57
CA ARG A 90 24.63 -3.86 6.00
C ARG A 90 23.64 -4.62 6.90
N ASP A 91 23.79 -4.49 8.21
CA ASP A 91 22.92 -5.17 9.18
C ASP A 91 21.59 -4.44 9.38
N ARG A 92 21.60 -3.10 9.23
CA ARG A 92 20.41 -2.25 9.31
C ARG A 92 20.30 -1.42 8.03
N PRO A 93 19.90 -2.04 6.91
CA PRO A 93 19.85 -1.37 5.61
C PRO A 93 18.74 -0.33 5.55
N ALA A 94 18.90 0.60 4.60
CA ALA A 94 17.93 1.66 4.31
C ALA A 94 16.59 1.09 3.84
N ILE A 95 16.63 0.00 3.07
CA ILE A 95 15.45 -0.71 2.56
C ILE A 95 15.60 -2.21 2.77
N GLY A 96 14.47 -2.90 2.81
CA GLY A 96 14.43 -4.36 2.71
C GLY A 96 14.80 -4.71 1.28
N TYR A 97 15.65 -5.71 1.09
CA TYR A 97 16.05 -6.11 -0.24
C TYR A 97 16.00 -7.62 -0.41
N ASP A 98 15.31 -8.06 -1.45
CA ASP A 98 15.31 -9.44 -1.90
C ASP A 98 15.47 -9.49 -3.42
N HIS A 99 16.31 -10.40 -3.90
CA HIS A 99 16.56 -10.56 -5.33
C HIS A 99 16.58 -12.03 -5.69
N VAL A 100 15.72 -12.40 -6.64
CA VAL A 100 15.66 -13.72 -7.23
C VAL A 100 16.18 -13.61 -8.66
N ASP A 101 17.22 -14.40 -8.95
CA ASP A 101 17.80 -14.50 -10.28
C ASP A 101 17.28 -15.78 -10.95
N LEU A 102 16.50 -15.60 -12.03
CA LEU A 102 15.94 -16.63 -12.90
C LEU A 102 16.35 -16.35 -14.36
N ASN A 103 17.59 -15.90 -14.58
CA ASN A 103 18.09 -15.52 -15.91
C ASN A 103 18.10 -16.66 -16.95
N ASP A 104 17.86 -17.90 -16.54
CA ASP A 104 17.67 -19.07 -17.39
C ASP A 104 16.20 -19.37 -17.75
N VAL A 105 15.24 -18.75 -17.07
CA VAL A 105 13.79 -18.96 -17.24
C VAL A 105 13.16 -17.73 -17.90
N ALA A 106 12.38 -17.94 -18.98
CA ALA A 106 11.56 -16.86 -19.56
C ALA A 106 10.33 -16.61 -18.67
N ILE A 107 9.83 -15.37 -18.65
CA ILE A 107 8.68 -15.01 -17.79
C ILE A 107 7.43 -15.84 -18.11
N GLU A 108 7.25 -16.25 -19.36
CA GLU A 108 6.15 -17.10 -19.83
C GLU A 108 6.27 -18.56 -19.37
N ASP A 109 7.47 -19.01 -19.04
CA ASP A 109 7.75 -20.37 -18.58
C ASP A 109 7.61 -20.49 -17.04
N HIS A 110 7.55 -19.36 -16.32
CA HIS A 110 7.41 -19.35 -14.88
C HIS A 110 5.94 -19.54 -14.43
N PRO A 111 5.63 -20.46 -13.50
CA PRO A 111 4.25 -20.82 -13.13
C PRO A 111 3.35 -19.64 -12.73
N SER A 112 3.88 -18.70 -11.95
CA SER A 112 3.13 -17.52 -11.50
C SER A 112 3.26 -16.34 -12.46
N ALA A 113 4.39 -16.21 -13.17
CA ALA A 113 4.64 -15.03 -14.00
C ALA A 113 3.94 -15.13 -15.37
N SER A 114 3.73 -16.35 -15.86
CA SER A 114 2.85 -16.63 -16.99
C SER A 114 1.39 -16.22 -16.76
N ARG A 115 0.98 -15.98 -15.50
CA ARG A 115 -0.37 -15.56 -15.10
C ARG A 115 -0.51 -14.05 -14.90
N ILE A 116 0.54 -13.28 -15.14
CA ILE A 116 0.47 -11.81 -15.13
C ILE A 116 -0.62 -11.38 -16.13
N PRO A 117 -1.62 -10.59 -15.68
CA PRO A 117 -2.80 -10.31 -16.49
C PRO A 117 -2.44 -9.47 -17.71
N ARG A 118 -3.07 -9.79 -18.85
CA ARG A 118 -3.02 -8.99 -20.07
C ARG A 118 -4.40 -8.38 -20.36
N PRO A 119 -4.46 -7.18 -20.97
CA PRO A 119 -5.74 -6.59 -21.35
C PRO A 119 -6.48 -7.50 -22.35
N PRO A 120 -7.82 -7.57 -22.29
CA PRO A 120 -8.61 -8.37 -23.22
C PRO A 120 -8.53 -7.79 -24.63
N SER A 121 -8.42 -8.65 -25.63
CA SER A 121 -8.25 -8.26 -27.05
C SER A 121 -9.55 -7.78 -27.72
N ASP A 122 -10.72 -8.10 -27.15
CA ASP A 122 -12.03 -7.78 -27.72
C ASP A 122 -12.58 -6.41 -27.28
N GLY A 123 -11.80 -5.66 -26.48
CA GLY A 123 -12.17 -4.33 -25.99
C GLY A 123 -13.34 -4.33 -24.98
N ARG A 124 -13.73 -5.48 -24.44
CA ARG A 124 -14.80 -5.59 -23.44
C ARG A 124 -14.24 -5.69 -22.02
N PRO A 125 -15.00 -5.26 -20.99
CA PRO A 125 -14.64 -5.55 -19.61
C PRO A 125 -14.55 -7.05 -19.38
N ALA A 126 -13.49 -7.48 -18.71
CA ALA A 126 -13.26 -8.89 -18.42
C ALA A 126 -12.53 -9.08 -17.11
N VAL A 127 -12.78 -10.22 -16.46
CA VAL A 127 -11.89 -10.74 -15.41
C VAL A 127 -10.63 -11.25 -16.11
N VAL A 128 -9.47 -10.69 -15.75
CA VAL A 128 -8.18 -10.94 -16.43
C VAL A 128 -7.19 -11.72 -15.57
N GLY A 129 -7.52 -12.01 -14.32
CA GLY A 129 -6.69 -12.85 -13.46
C GLY A 129 -7.12 -12.86 -12.00
N ASP A 130 -6.40 -13.60 -11.19
CA ASP A 130 -6.51 -13.63 -9.73
C ASP A 130 -5.18 -13.17 -9.12
N PRO A 131 -5.13 -12.10 -8.31
CA PRO A 131 -3.88 -11.58 -7.80
C PRO A 131 -3.15 -12.58 -6.89
N ASN A 132 -3.87 -13.52 -6.26
CA ASN A 132 -3.25 -14.55 -5.41
C ASN A 132 -2.39 -15.53 -6.23
N GLU A 133 -2.61 -15.63 -7.55
CA GLU A 133 -1.77 -16.45 -8.43
C GLU A 133 -0.38 -15.84 -8.66
N LEU A 134 -0.16 -14.59 -8.22
CA LEU A 134 1.11 -13.87 -8.31
C LEU A 134 1.88 -13.89 -6.98
N ASP A 135 1.39 -14.58 -5.94
CA ASP A 135 1.95 -14.57 -4.59
C ASP A 135 3.44 -14.92 -4.56
N ASP A 136 3.90 -15.89 -5.35
CA ASP A 136 5.32 -16.29 -5.40
C ASP A 136 6.25 -15.19 -5.96
N LEU A 137 5.70 -14.28 -6.78
CA LEU A 137 6.41 -13.12 -7.28
C LEU A 137 6.44 -11.99 -6.25
N ILE A 138 5.39 -11.86 -5.46
CA ILE A 138 5.21 -10.78 -4.48
C ILE A 138 5.96 -11.09 -3.19
N HIS A 139 5.82 -12.31 -2.69
CA HIS A 139 6.31 -12.74 -1.41
C HIS A 139 7.64 -13.49 -1.54
N GLY A 140 8.53 -13.20 -0.58
CA GLY A 140 9.76 -13.92 -0.37
C GLY A 140 9.87 -14.33 1.10
N PRO A 141 10.87 -15.15 1.46
CA PRO A 141 11.00 -15.68 2.83
C PRO A 141 11.11 -14.62 3.93
N ARG A 142 11.59 -13.41 3.58
CA ARG A 142 11.81 -12.29 4.53
C ARG A 142 10.95 -11.07 4.23
N ILE A 143 9.95 -11.21 3.38
CA ILE A 143 9.06 -10.10 3.05
C ILE A 143 7.97 -10.02 4.12
N PRO A 144 7.86 -8.90 4.86
CA PRO A 144 6.87 -8.74 5.91
C PRO A 144 5.45 -8.96 5.39
N LYS A 145 4.60 -9.64 6.16
CA LYS A 145 3.18 -9.88 5.85
C LYS A 145 2.22 -9.21 6.83
N GLY A 146 2.75 -8.70 7.94
CA GLY A 146 1.99 -7.94 8.92
C GLY A 146 2.87 -7.15 9.87
N LEU A 147 2.22 -6.42 10.78
CA LEU A 147 2.89 -5.58 11.78
C LEU A 147 3.93 -6.34 12.60
N ASP A 148 3.63 -7.58 12.98
CA ASP A 148 4.51 -8.39 13.82
C ASP A 148 5.87 -8.63 13.14
N ASP A 149 5.92 -8.79 11.83
CA ASP A 149 7.19 -8.98 11.13
C ASP A 149 8.06 -7.72 11.21
N TYR A 150 7.46 -6.53 11.13
CA TYR A 150 8.16 -5.26 11.35
C TYR A 150 8.60 -5.07 12.82
N LEU A 151 7.78 -5.50 13.78
CA LEU A 151 8.07 -5.37 15.21
C LEU A 151 9.15 -6.34 15.69
N TYR A 152 9.23 -7.52 15.09
CA TYR A 152 10.05 -8.63 15.63
C TYR A 152 11.26 -9.00 14.78
N GLU A 153 11.37 -8.57 13.52
CA GLU A 153 12.45 -8.98 12.61
C GLU A 153 13.45 -7.86 12.27
N ASP A 154 13.34 -6.71 12.94
CA ASP A 154 14.16 -5.51 12.67
C ASP A 154 14.20 -5.13 11.17
N GLN A 155 13.05 -5.19 10.51
CA GLN A 155 12.90 -4.87 9.09
C GLN A 155 12.57 -3.38 8.86
N PRO A 156 13.15 -2.74 7.82
CA PRO A 156 12.79 -1.38 7.41
C PRO A 156 11.33 -1.33 6.96
N GLU A 157 10.68 -0.19 7.14
CA GLU A 157 9.29 0.02 6.73
C GLU A 157 9.07 -0.14 5.22
N LEU A 158 10.04 0.29 4.39
CA LEU A 158 10.05 0.09 2.94
C LEU A 158 10.99 -1.04 2.52
N GLY A 159 10.56 -1.86 1.57
CA GLY A 159 11.41 -2.82 0.89
C GLY A 159 11.16 -2.95 -0.61
N LEU A 160 12.11 -3.60 -1.25
CA LEU A 160 12.23 -3.81 -2.69
C LEU A 160 12.58 -5.27 -2.94
N ARG A 161 11.73 -5.94 -3.70
CA ARG A 161 11.99 -7.25 -4.28
C ARG A 161 12.16 -7.13 -5.78
N ILE A 162 13.14 -7.84 -6.32
CA ILE A 162 13.37 -7.93 -7.76
C ILE A 162 13.39 -9.41 -8.14
N VAL A 163 12.70 -9.75 -9.23
CA VAL A 163 12.80 -11.06 -9.88
C VAL A 163 13.27 -10.82 -11.31
N SER A 164 14.50 -11.24 -11.60
CA SER A 164 15.14 -11.09 -12.91
C SER A 164 14.90 -12.36 -13.72
N PHE A 165 14.10 -12.27 -14.78
CA PHE A 165 13.92 -13.35 -15.75
C PHE A 165 14.89 -13.17 -16.92
N LYS A 166 15.02 -14.22 -17.73
CA LYS A 166 15.80 -14.20 -18.98
C LYS A 166 15.42 -13.04 -19.92
N ASN A 167 14.14 -12.67 -19.96
CA ASN A 167 13.58 -11.72 -20.93
C ASN A 167 12.77 -10.58 -20.29
N SER A 168 12.69 -10.48 -18.96
CA SER A 168 11.84 -9.50 -18.29
C SER A 168 12.28 -9.27 -16.85
N THR A 169 11.77 -8.21 -16.22
CA THR A 169 11.99 -7.95 -14.80
C THR A 169 10.67 -7.69 -14.09
N VAL A 170 10.46 -8.38 -12.98
CA VAL A 170 9.38 -8.05 -12.04
C VAL A 170 9.99 -7.29 -10.85
N VAL A 171 9.42 -6.13 -10.54
CA VAL A 171 9.84 -5.29 -9.42
C VAL A 171 8.66 -5.16 -8.48
N VAL A 172 8.87 -5.48 -7.20
CA VAL A 172 7.84 -5.37 -6.17
C VAL A 172 8.33 -4.42 -5.08
N LEU A 173 7.58 -3.35 -4.86
CA LEU A 173 7.75 -2.51 -3.68
C LEU A 173 6.78 -2.97 -2.60
N HIS A 174 7.26 -3.04 -1.37
CA HIS A 174 6.41 -3.38 -0.23
C HIS A 174 6.63 -2.45 0.95
N TRP A 175 5.56 -2.11 1.65
CA TRP A 175 5.61 -1.26 2.83
C TRP A 175 4.40 -1.44 3.74
N ILE A 176 4.56 -1.18 5.03
CA ILE A 176 3.42 -1.06 5.94
C ILE A 176 2.71 0.27 5.69
N HIS A 177 1.38 0.25 5.57
CA HIS A 177 0.60 1.39 5.09
C HIS A 177 0.76 2.64 5.97
N LEU A 178 1.02 2.49 7.28
CA LEU A 178 1.30 3.61 8.17
C LEU A 178 2.52 4.45 7.75
N ALA A 179 3.44 3.91 6.93
CA ALA A 179 4.66 4.61 6.56
C ALA A 179 4.38 5.76 5.59
N ILE A 180 3.59 5.49 4.53
CA ILE A 180 3.17 6.47 3.52
C ILE A 180 1.86 6.04 2.84
N ASP A 181 1.06 7.04 2.45
CA ASP A 181 -0.12 6.86 1.61
C ASP A 181 0.22 6.84 0.11
N ALA A 182 -0.79 6.86 -0.75
CA ALA A 182 -0.62 6.89 -2.20
C ALA A 182 0.08 8.17 -2.71
N VAL A 183 -0.08 9.30 -2.02
CA VAL A 183 0.57 10.58 -2.38
C VAL A 183 2.05 10.53 -2.01
N GLY A 184 2.38 9.99 -0.83
CA GLY A 184 3.73 9.68 -0.41
C GLY A 184 4.41 8.70 -1.36
N MET A 185 3.71 7.65 -1.79
CA MET A 185 4.21 6.68 -2.77
C MET A 185 4.51 7.33 -4.12
N ARG A 186 3.61 8.18 -4.65
CA ARG A 186 3.88 8.97 -5.86
C ARG A 186 5.15 9.79 -5.72
N SER A 187 5.32 10.46 -4.57
CA SER A 187 6.49 11.30 -4.30
C SER A 187 7.78 10.48 -4.24
N LEU A 188 7.74 9.31 -3.60
CA LEU A 188 8.84 8.35 -3.57
C LEU A 188 9.22 7.88 -4.98
N MET A 189 8.24 7.51 -5.81
CA MET A 189 8.48 7.10 -7.20
C MET A 189 9.15 8.19 -8.01
N GLN A 190 8.70 9.44 -7.86
CA GLN A 190 9.33 10.58 -8.52
C GLN A 190 10.78 10.79 -8.06
N ALA A 191 11.03 10.73 -6.75
CA ALA A 191 12.37 10.84 -6.19
C ALA A 191 13.30 9.70 -6.69
N TRP A 192 12.77 8.46 -6.75
CA TRP A 192 13.51 7.30 -7.23
C TRP A 192 13.85 7.41 -8.71
N MET A 193 12.91 7.84 -9.55
CA MET A 193 13.17 8.12 -10.97
C MET A 193 14.25 9.19 -11.15
N LEU A 194 14.21 10.28 -10.37
CA LEU A 194 15.26 11.32 -10.41
C LEU A 194 16.63 10.77 -10.00
N ALA A 195 16.69 9.90 -9.00
CA ALA A 195 17.92 9.22 -8.60
C ALA A 195 18.46 8.31 -9.71
N LEU A 196 17.60 7.52 -10.36
CA LEU A 196 17.95 6.66 -11.49
C LEU A 196 18.49 7.45 -12.70
N GLN A 197 18.00 8.68 -12.89
CA GLN A 197 18.47 9.64 -13.91
C GLN A 197 19.77 10.37 -13.51
N GLY A 198 20.30 10.14 -12.31
CA GLY A 198 21.45 10.89 -11.78
C GLY A 198 21.13 12.35 -11.41
N ARG A 199 19.86 12.75 -11.37
CA ARG A 199 19.39 14.11 -11.08
C ARG A 199 19.20 14.33 -9.59
N HIS A 200 20.23 14.02 -8.82
CA HIS A 200 20.19 13.97 -7.35
C HIS A 200 19.82 15.30 -6.68
N GLU A 201 20.17 16.43 -7.29
CA GLU A 201 19.85 17.77 -6.78
C GLU A 201 18.37 18.15 -6.95
N ALA A 202 17.66 17.51 -7.87
CA ALA A 202 16.25 17.77 -8.13
C ALA A 202 15.31 16.96 -7.22
N ILE A 203 15.84 16.05 -6.40
CA ILE A 203 15.05 15.22 -5.50
C ILE A 203 14.44 16.11 -4.40
N PRO A 204 13.10 16.11 -4.25
CA PRO A 204 12.44 16.95 -3.25
C PRO A 204 12.82 16.53 -1.84
N LYS A 205 12.72 17.49 -0.92
CA LYS A 205 12.98 17.31 0.51
C LYS A 205 11.63 17.18 1.24
N PRO A 206 11.30 16.01 1.80
CA PRO A 206 10.14 15.85 2.65
C PRO A 206 10.28 16.69 3.92
N LEU A 207 9.19 16.76 4.69
CA LEU A 207 9.25 17.28 6.04
C LEU A 207 10.22 16.44 6.88
N ALA A 208 10.81 17.08 7.90
CA ALA A 208 11.61 16.37 8.88
C ALA A 208 10.75 15.29 9.58
N ALA A 209 11.36 14.19 9.98
CA ALA A 209 10.62 13.05 10.56
C ALA A 209 9.80 13.46 11.80
N GLU A 210 10.27 14.43 12.57
CA GLU A 210 9.63 14.96 13.78
C GLU A 210 8.42 15.85 13.48
N GLN A 211 8.28 16.34 12.25
CA GLN A 211 7.18 17.22 11.86
C GLN A 211 6.01 16.41 11.35
N TYR A 212 4.90 16.47 12.06
CA TYR A 212 3.67 15.80 11.69
C TYR A 212 2.65 16.80 11.13
N ALA A 213 2.55 16.88 9.80
CA ALA A 213 1.71 17.86 9.11
C ALA A 213 0.22 17.79 9.47
N LEU A 214 -0.24 16.63 9.97
CA LEU A 214 -1.64 16.39 10.32
C LEU A 214 -1.91 16.57 11.82
N GLU A 215 -0.95 17.07 12.61
CA GLU A 215 -1.09 17.15 14.07
C GLU A 215 -2.33 17.92 14.51
N ASP A 216 -2.62 19.06 13.88
CA ASP A 216 -3.72 19.94 14.28
C ASP A 216 -5.01 19.76 13.46
N VAL A 217 -5.00 18.83 12.50
CA VAL A 217 -6.14 18.59 11.62
C VAL A 217 -7.33 18.07 12.44
N GLY A 218 -8.46 18.79 12.36
CA GLY A 218 -9.72 18.40 13.00
C GLY A 218 -9.83 18.71 14.49
N LYS A 219 -8.81 19.29 15.14
CA LYS A 219 -8.85 19.62 16.58
C LYS A 219 -9.69 20.86 16.92
N ALA A 220 -9.89 21.77 15.97
CA ALA A 220 -10.65 23.01 16.16
C ALA A 220 -11.62 23.29 14.99
N PRO A 221 -12.66 22.45 14.78
CA PRO A 221 -13.62 22.66 13.71
C PRO A 221 -14.44 23.94 13.97
N LYS A 222 -14.50 24.82 12.96
CA LYS A 222 -15.26 26.08 13.03
C LYS A 222 -16.73 25.92 12.64
N GLU A 223 -17.03 24.87 11.90
CA GLU A 223 -18.35 24.63 11.31
C GLU A 223 -18.72 23.15 11.49
N THR A 224 -20.01 22.87 11.44
CA THR A 224 -20.51 21.49 11.46
C THR A 224 -20.16 20.82 10.12
N HIS A 225 -19.68 19.58 10.17
CA HIS A 225 -19.32 18.83 8.97
C HIS A 225 -20.54 18.65 8.04
N VAL A 226 -20.35 18.81 6.73
CA VAL A 226 -21.43 18.73 5.71
C VAL A 226 -22.19 17.40 5.74
N LEU A 227 -21.56 16.34 6.24
CA LEU A 227 -22.15 15.00 6.37
C LEU A 227 -22.54 14.63 7.81
N ALA A 228 -22.66 15.60 8.72
CA ALA A 228 -22.99 15.34 10.12
C ALA A 228 -24.37 14.64 10.28
N ASP A 229 -25.31 14.96 9.40
CA ASP A 229 -26.65 14.34 9.30
C ASP A 229 -26.61 12.93 8.69
N ARG A 230 -25.50 12.53 8.10
CA ARG A 230 -25.28 11.20 7.50
C ARG A 230 -24.48 10.24 8.38
N LEU A 231 -24.14 10.65 9.60
CA LEU A 231 -23.51 9.76 10.55
C LEU A 231 -24.46 8.61 10.89
N LEU A 232 -23.92 7.39 10.93
CA LEU A 232 -24.67 6.23 11.38
C LEU A 232 -25.12 6.46 12.83
N SER A 233 -26.43 6.33 13.07
CA SER A 233 -26.94 6.24 14.43
C SER A 233 -26.33 5.03 15.15
N MET A 234 -26.23 5.04 16.47
CA MET A 234 -25.68 3.90 17.23
C MET A 234 -26.33 2.55 16.86
N PRO A 235 -27.68 2.44 16.72
CA PRO A 235 -28.30 1.21 16.22
C PRO A 235 -27.92 0.87 14.78
N GLY A 236 -27.80 1.88 13.91
CA GLY A 236 -27.34 1.71 12.53
C GLY A 236 -25.90 1.19 12.45
N LEU A 237 -25.02 1.69 13.32
CA LEU A 237 -23.65 1.23 13.46
C LEU A 237 -23.60 -0.22 13.94
N ILE A 238 -24.37 -0.58 14.98
CA ILE A 238 -24.43 -1.97 15.47
C ILE A 238 -24.94 -2.91 14.37
N SER A 239 -26.03 -2.55 13.68
CA SER A 239 -26.58 -3.32 12.56
C SER A 239 -25.55 -3.50 11.44
N TRP A 240 -24.84 -2.43 11.09
CA TRP A 240 -23.75 -2.48 10.12
C TRP A 240 -22.61 -3.41 10.57
N VAL A 241 -22.16 -3.32 11.83
CA VAL A 241 -21.10 -4.19 12.39
C VAL A 241 -21.54 -5.65 12.35
N VAL A 242 -22.75 -5.98 12.79
CA VAL A 242 -23.27 -7.36 12.79
C VAL A 242 -23.33 -7.91 11.36
N ARG A 243 -23.88 -7.15 10.42
CA ARG A 243 -23.95 -7.57 9.00
C ARG A 243 -22.56 -7.73 8.40
N ASN A 244 -21.66 -6.81 8.68
CA ASN A 244 -20.29 -6.85 8.18
C ASN A 244 -19.53 -8.05 8.77
N ALA A 245 -19.66 -8.30 10.07
CA ALA A 245 -19.05 -9.45 10.74
C ALA A 245 -19.61 -10.78 10.20
N TYR A 246 -20.92 -10.87 10.00
CA TYR A 246 -21.55 -12.03 9.35
C TYR A 246 -20.98 -12.25 7.93
N GLY A 247 -20.95 -11.21 7.10
CA GLY A 247 -20.37 -11.30 5.76
C GLY A 247 -18.90 -11.72 5.77
N LEU A 248 -18.11 -11.17 6.70
CA LEU A 248 -16.70 -11.52 6.84
C LEU A 248 -16.49 -12.96 7.32
N ALA A 249 -17.39 -13.50 8.15
CA ALA A 249 -17.26 -14.85 8.71
C ALA A 249 -17.81 -15.95 7.79
N PHE A 250 -18.87 -15.67 7.04
CA PHE A 250 -19.65 -16.70 6.34
C PHE A 250 -19.66 -16.56 4.81
N CYS A 251 -19.39 -15.38 4.24
CA CYS A 251 -19.34 -15.24 2.79
C CYS A 251 -17.97 -15.67 2.24
N LYS A 252 -17.98 -16.43 1.14
CA LYS A 252 -16.77 -16.76 0.38
C LYS A 252 -16.18 -15.46 -0.18
N LYS A 253 -14.89 -15.24 0.06
CA LYS A 253 -14.14 -14.10 -0.48
C LYS A 253 -13.31 -14.61 -1.65
N GLU A 254 -13.42 -13.94 -2.79
CA GLU A 254 -12.61 -14.22 -3.97
C GLU A 254 -11.92 -12.94 -4.41
N HIS A 255 -10.68 -13.07 -4.88
CA HIS A 255 -9.96 -11.97 -5.49
C HIS A 255 -9.99 -12.13 -7.01
N ARG A 256 -10.28 -11.03 -7.71
CA ARG A 256 -10.35 -10.97 -9.16
C ARG A 256 -9.79 -9.64 -9.63
N MET A 257 -8.93 -9.68 -10.64
CA MET A 257 -8.52 -8.49 -11.38
C MET A 257 -9.48 -8.31 -12.54
N VAL A 258 -10.11 -7.13 -12.62
CA VAL A 258 -11.03 -6.77 -13.69
C VAL A 258 -10.38 -5.68 -14.54
N CYS A 259 -10.25 -5.93 -15.83
CA CYS A 259 -9.86 -4.89 -16.78
C CYS A 259 -11.12 -4.21 -17.31
N MET A 260 -11.17 -2.88 -17.23
CA MET A 260 -12.19 -2.06 -17.87
C MET A 260 -11.52 -1.19 -18.95
N PRO A 261 -11.66 -1.55 -20.23
CA PRO A 261 -11.07 -0.79 -21.32
C PRO A 261 -11.55 0.68 -21.35
N ALA A 262 -10.66 1.61 -21.70
CA ALA A 262 -10.93 3.04 -21.67
C ALA A 262 -12.18 3.43 -22.49
N ALA A 263 -12.31 2.92 -23.71
CA ALA A 263 -13.46 3.19 -24.57
C ALA A 263 -14.80 2.70 -23.97
N TYR A 264 -14.77 1.65 -23.13
CA TYR A 264 -15.97 1.21 -22.42
C TYR A 264 -16.30 2.16 -21.26
N LEU A 265 -15.29 2.57 -20.49
CA LEU A 265 -15.45 3.55 -19.41
C LEU A 265 -15.94 4.92 -19.91
N GLU A 266 -15.49 5.36 -21.08
CA GLU A 266 -15.95 6.58 -21.73
C GLU A 266 -17.46 6.54 -22.00
N LYS A 267 -17.94 5.45 -22.60
CA LYS A 267 -19.38 5.25 -22.85
C LYS A 267 -20.20 5.20 -21.56
N LEU A 268 -19.69 4.54 -20.52
CA LEU A 268 -20.34 4.54 -19.21
C LEU A 268 -20.43 5.94 -18.62
N ARG A 269 -19.35 6.73 -18.74
CA ARG A 269 -19.33 8.12 -18.28
C ARG A 269 -20.33 8.98 -19.04
N GLU A 270 -20.38 8.88 -20.36
CA GLU A 270 -21.36 9.60 -21.19
C GLU A 270 -22.79 9.27 -20.77
N LYS A 271 -23.10 7.99 -20.60
CA LYS A 271 -24.42 7.53 -20.14
C LYS A 271 -24.76 8.10 -18.76
N ALA A 272 -23.84 8.03 -17.80
CA ALA A 272 -24.04 8.56 -16.46
C ALA A 272 -24.28 10.07 -16.45
N LEU A 273 -23.61 10.83 -17.33
CA LEU A 273 -23.82 12.27 -17.46
C LEU A 273 -25.21 12.60 -18.03
N VAL A 274 -25.70 11.82 -19.00
CA VAL A 274 -27.05 11.96 -19.54
C VAL A 274 -28.11 11.66 -18.49
N GLU A 275 -27.95 10.57 -17.74
CA GLU A 275 -28.86 10.20 -16.63
C GLU A 275 -28.87 11.26 -15.53
N LEU A 276 -27.70 11.83 -15.19
CA LEU A 276 -27.58 12.89 -14.20
C LEU A 276 -28.31 14.17 -14.64
N ALA A 277 -28.18 14.55 -15.92
CA ALA A 277 -28.90 15.70 -16.47
C ALA A 277 -30.43 15.50 -16.40
N ALA A 278 -30.90 14.32 -16.81
CA ALA A 278 -32.32 13.98 -16.73
C ALA A 278 -32.85 13.97 -15.29
N ALA A 279 -32.08 13.47 -14.33
CA ALA A 279 -32.45 13.48 -12.91
C ALA A 279 -32.49 14.90 -12.32
N ALA A 280 -31.58 15.78 -12.75
CA ALA A 280 -31.59 17.19 -12.34
C ALA A 280 -32.81 17.94 -12.89
N GLU A 281 -33.19 17.68 -14.14
CA GLU A 281 -34.42 18.21 -14.74
C GLU A 281 -35.66 17.71 -13.98
N ALA A 282 -35.77 16.40 -13.72
CA ALA A 282 -36.87 15.82 -12.95
C ALA A 282 -36.96 16.36 -11.50
N ALA A 283 -35.81 16.59 -10.85
CA ALA A 283 -35.76 17.20 -9.52
C ALA A 283 -36.21 18.68 -9.54
N SER A 284 -35.91 19.42 -10.62
CA SER A 284 -36.40 20.79 -10.82
C SER A 284 -37.92 20.85 -11.07
N GLU A 285 -38.49 19.78 -11.62
CA GLU A 285 -39.94 19.58 -11.80
C GLU A 285 -40.65 19.03 -10.56
N GLY A 286 -39.96 18.89 -9.42
CA GLY A 286 -40.54 18.47 -8.15
C GLY A 286 -40.68 16.95 -7.95
N ARG A 287 -40.12 16.11 -8.85
CA ARG A 287 -39.96 14.67 -8.58
C ARG A 287 -38.70 14.44 -7.75
N LYS A 288 -38.89 14.11 -6.47
CA LYS A 288 -37.81 13.59 -5.62
C LYS A 288 -37.60 12.11 -5.91
N ASP A 289 -36.54 11.79 -6.65
CA ASP A 289 -36.05 10.42 -6.69
C ASP A 289 -35.42 10.04 -5.34
N SER A 290 -35.66 8.80 -4.92
CA SER A 290 -35.01 8.23 -3.75
C SER A 290 -33.48 8.24 -3.93
N PRO A 291 -32.70 8.53 -2.88
CA PRO A 291 -31.24 8.53 -2.99
C PRO A 291 -30.74 7.15 -3.46
N PHE A 292 -29.66 7.17 -4.23
CA PHE A 292 -28.93 5.96 -4.62
C PHE A 292 -28.58 5.16 -3.36
N THR A 293 -29.17 3.97 -3.20
CA THR A 293 -28.81 3.07 -2.10
C THR A 293 -28.12 1.84 -2.67
N LEU A 294 -27.08 1.36 -1.98
CA LEU A 294 -26.33 0.13 -2.30
C LEU A 294 -27.17 -1.17 -2.25
N ARG A 295 -28.51 -1.07 -2.25
CA ARG A 295 -29.45 -2.21 -2.25
C ARG A 295 -29.76 -2.72 -3.66
N ASP A 296 -29.34 -2.01 -4.71
CA ASP A 296 -29.64 -2.36 -6.11
C ASP A 296 -28.55 -3.25 -6.76
N TRP A 297 -27.81 -4.01 -5.96
CA TRP A 297 -26.84 -5.03 -6.38
C TRP A 297 -27.06 -6.35 -5.64
#